data_AF-A0A2J5P713-F1
#
_entry.id   AF-A0A2J5P713-F1
#
_cell.length_a   1.000
_cell.length_b   1.000
_cell.length_c   1.000
_cell.angle_alpha   90.00
_cell.angle_beta   90.00
_cell.angle_gamma   90.00
#
_symmetry.space_group_name_H-M   'P 1'
#
loop_
_entity.id
_entity.type
_entity.pdbx_description
1 polymer ?
#
loop_
_entity_poly.entity_id
_entity_poly.type
_entity_poly.pdbx_seq_one_letter_code
_entity_poly.pdbx_strand_id
1 'polypeptide(L)'
;MDSDINQTIDSFIKGPAVIGKVHFSTESRPASGKALSVDFPRLEIMLAGQLRDPAIKADQAQLTPHDVLYVPAGGWNDPQWLMPSTLLTVLFGKQQLEFVLRHWDGSALNVLDKQQVPRRGPRVGSFLLQALNEMQMQPQEQHTARCIVTSLLSHCADLLGSQVQTSSRSQALFEAIRKHIDT
;
A
#
# COMPACT_ATOMS: atom_id res chain seq x y z
N MET A 1 18.87 10.90 -6.45
CA MET A 1 18.13 9.77 -7.08
C MET A 1 16.67 10.11 -6.90
N ASP A 2 16.02 10.51 -7.99
CA ASP A 2 14.58 10.82 -7.97
C ASP A 2 13.84 9.51 -7.79
N SER A 3 13.46 9.20 -6.55
CA SER A 3 12.72 7.99 -6.23
C SER A 3 11.24 8.25 -6.54
N ASP A 4 10.77 7.76 -7.69
CA ASP A 4 9.36 7.78 -8.09
C ASP A 4 8.67 6.52 -7.57
N ILE A 5 7.42 6.67 -7.10
CA ILE A 5 6.55 5.56 -6.70
C ILE A 5 6.44 4.49 -7.80
N ASN A 6 6.35 4.90 -9.07
CA ASN A 6 6.23 3.96 -10.20
C ASN A 6 7.47 3.08 -10.33
N GLN A 7 8.67 3.67 -10.27
CA GLN A 7 9.94 2.94 -10.33
C GLN A 7 10.10 1.99 -9.14
N THR A 8 9.68 2.44 -7.95
CA THR A 8 9.72 1.65 -6.73
C THR A 8 8.86 0.40 -6.87
N ILE A 9 7.60 0.56 -7.31
CA ILE A 9 6.67 -0.56 -7.49
C ILE A 9 7.17 -1.49 -8.61
N ASP A 10 7.62 -0.94 -9.74
CA ASP A 10 8.16 -1.73 -10.85
C ASP A 10 9.38 -2.56 -10.45
N SER A 11 10.21 -2.08 -9.50
CA SER A 11 11.36 -2.83 -9.01
C SER A 11 10.99 -4.17 -8.36
N PHE A 12 9.81 -4.27 -7.73
CA PHE A 12 9.30 -5.49 -7.09
C PHE A 12 8.53 -6.42 -8.04
N ILE A 13 8.10 -5.92 -9.20
CA ILE A 13 7.27 -6.69 -10.15
C ILE A 13 8.09 -7.17 -11.34
N LYS A 14 8.90 -6.27 -11.91
CA LYS A 14 9.69 -6.47 -13.13
C LYS A 14 11.20 -6.50 -12.85
N GLY A 15 11.59 -5.93 -11.72
CA GLY A 15 12.99 -5.80 -11.31
C GLY A 15 13.49 -6.95 -10.45
N PRO A 16 14.73 -6.83 -9.95
CA PRO A 16 15.37 -7.84 -9.12
C PRO A 16 14.94 -7.78 -7.65
N ALA A 17 14.17 -6.77 -7.22
CA ALA A 17 13.74 -6.66 -5.83
C ALA A 17 12.67 -7.71 -5.52
N VAL A 18 12.80 -8.36 -4.37
CA VAL A 18 11.87 -9.41 -3.93
C VAL A 18 11.28 -9.00 -2.59
N ILE A 19 9.97 -9.20 -2.43
CA ILE A 19 9.29 -8.98 -1.16
C ILE A 19 9.91 -9.88 -0.09
N GLY A 20 10.36 -9.23 1.00
CA GLY A 20 10.91 -9.85 2.19
C GLY A 20 9.83 -10.51 3.04
N LYS A 21 9.91 -10.38 4.36
CA LYS A 21 8.87 -10.89 5.26
C LYS A 21 7.60 -10.03 5.15
N VAL A 22 6.45 -10.70 5.17
CA VAL A 22 5.15 -10.05 5.28
C VAL A 22 4.68 -10.18 6.72
N HIS A 23 4.66 -9.05 7.41
CA HIS A 23 4.21 -8.88 8.78
C HIS A 23 2.75 -8.41 8.80
N PHE A 24 2.08 -8.71 9.90
CA PHE A 24 0.69 -8.33 10.14
C PHE A 24 0.62 -7.51 11.44
N SER A 25 -0.18 -6.46 11.44
CA SER A 25 -0.43 -5.69 12.66
C SER A 25 -1.26 -6.47 13.67
N THR A 26 -1.07 -6.18 14.95
CA THR A 26 -1.81 -6.71 16.08
C THR A 26 -3.24 -6.14 16.14
N GLU A 27 -4.13 -6.91 16.74
CA GLU A 27 -5.50 -6.50 17.08
C GLU A 27 -5.59 -5.82 18.46
N SER A 28 -4.49 -5.76 19.20
CA SER A 28 -4.46 -5.11 20.52
C SER A 28 -4.77 -3.62 20.42
N ARG A 29 -5.09 -2.97 21.54
CA ARG A 29 -5.21 -1.50 21.52
C ARG A 29 -3.87 -0.84 21.18
N PRO A 30 -3.89 0.36 20.56
CA PRO A 30 -2.68 1.10 20.29
C PRO A 30 -1.87 1.35 21.56
N ALA A 31 -0.55 1.14 21.47
CA ALA A 31 0.36 1.32 22.59
C ALA A 31 0.53 2.80 22.99
N SER A 32 0.25 3.73 22.07
CA SER A 32 0.44 5.16 22.25
C SER A 32 -0.67 5.98 21.59
N GLY A 33 -0.85 7.23 22.04
CA GLY A 33 -1.74 8.20 21.37
C GLY A 33 -1.22 8.72 20.03
N LYS A 34 -0.01 8.31 19.60
CA LYS A 34 0.59 8.68 18.31
C LYS A 34 0.34 7.64 17.21
N ALA A 35 -0.25 6.50 17.57
CA ALA A 35 -0.56 5.44 16.63
C ALA A 35 -1.52 5.90 15.54
N LEU A 36 -1.24 5.49 14.30
CA LEU A 36 -2.09 5.76 13.16
C LEU A 36 -3.11 4.65 12.98
N SER A 37 -4.40 4.95 13.19
CA SER A 37 -5.51 4.03 12.88
C SER A 37 -6.46 4.69 11.88
N VAL A 38 -6.81 3.95 10.82
CA VAL A 38 -7.76 4.41 9.80
C VAL A 38 -8.65 3.24 9.36
N ASP A 39 -9.83 3.53 8.85
CA ASP A 39 -10.83 2.52 8.44
C ASP A 39 -10.53 1.86 7.08
N PHE A 40 -9.27 1.91 6.62
CA PHE A 40 -8.85 1.37 5.33
C PHE A 40 -7.58 0.55 5.49
N PRO A 41 -7.46 -0.58 4.77
CA PRO A 41 -6.25 -1.39 4.84
C PRO A 41 -5.07 -0.64 4.22
N ARG A 42 -3.87 -0.92 4.75
CA ARG A 42 -2.61 -0.32 4.32
C ARG A 42 -1.54 -1.38 4.12
N LEU A 43 -0.66 -1.12 3.16
CA LEU A 43 0.65 -1.75 3.07
C LEU A 43 1.71 -0.70 3.39
N GLU A 44 2.60 -1.03 4.30
CA GLU A 44 3.81 -0.27 4.59
C GLU A 44 5.00 -1.11 4.11
N ILE A 45 5.73 -0.64 3.10
CA ILE A 45 6.82 -1.37 2.45
C ILE A 45 8.13 -0.65 2.73
N MET A 46 9.02 -1.32 3.45
CA MET A 46 10.31 -0.76 3.79
C MET A 46 11.24 -0.80 2.58
N LEU A 47 11.76 0.34 2.14
CA LEU A 47 12.66 0.39 0.97
C LEU A 47 14.13 0.48 1.39
N ALA A 48 14.41 1.23 2.46
CA ALA A 48 15.75 1.40 3.00
C ALA A 48 15.69 1.75 4.48
N GLY A 49 16.72 1.37 5.24
CA GLY A 49 16.84 1.65 6.67
C GLY A 49 16.21 0.57 7.55
N GLN A 50 15.81 0.94 8.77
CA GLN A 50 15.19 0.04 9.73
C GLN A 50 14.16 0.78 10.61
N LEU A 51 13.06 0.11 10.86
CA LEU A 51 11.89 0.62 11.57
C LEU A 51 11.47 -0.41 12.61
N ARG A 52 11.16 0.01 13.84
CA ARG A 52 10.45 -0.80 14.83
C ARG A 52 9.00 -0.35 14.88
N ASP A 53 8.05 -1.27 14.93
CA ASP A 53 6.63 -0.93 15.08
C ASP A 53 5.99 -1.89 16.08
N PRO A 54 5.52 -1.40 17.25
CA PRO A 54 4.92 -2.25 18.28
C PRO A 54 3.62 -2.91 17.83
N ALA A 55 3.05 -2.49 16.70
CA ALA A 55 1.92 -3.21 16.13
C ALA A 55 2.32 -4.53 15.48
N ILE A 56 3.59 -4.79 15.14
CA ILE A 56 3.97 -6.00 14.43
C ILE A 56 3.82 -7.25 15.33
N LYS A 57 3.04 -8.23 14.86
CA LYS A 57 2.81 -9.51 15.54
C LYS A 57 3.94 -10.51 15.29
N ALA A 58 5.16 -10.19 15.70
CA ALA A 58 6.34 -11.05 15.58
C ALA A 58 7.34 -10.83 16.74
N ASP A 59 8.21 -11.82 17.00
CA ASP A 59 9.22 -11.76 18.07
C ASP A 59 10.12 -10.52 17.98
N GLN A 60 10.46 -10.14 16.76
CA GLN A 60 11.12 -8.89 16.44
C GLN A 60 10.10 -8.00 15.73
N ALA A 61 9.56 -7.04 16.47
CA ALA A 61 8.58 -6.07 15.98
C ALA A 61 9.25 -5.00 15.09
N GLN A 62 9.96 -5.43 14.04
CA GLN A 62 10.80 -4.60 13.19
C GLN A 62 10.57 -4.90 11.71
N LEU A 63 10.72 -3.88 10.86
CA LEU A 63 10.81 -3.98 9.40
C LEU A 63 12.23 -3.63 8.94
N THR A 64 12.76 -4.51 8.10
CA THR A 64 14.04 -4.32 7.37
C THR A 64 13.75 -4.14 5.87
N PRO A 65 14.73 -3.72 5.05
CA PRO A 65 14.46 -3.45 3.64
C PRO A 65 13.77 -4.62 2.93
N HIS A 66 12.74 -4.27 2.17
CA HIS A 66 11.79 -5.13 1.45
C HIS A 66 10.77 -5.89 2.31
N ASP A 67 10.84 -5.80 3.63
CA ASP A 67 9.75 -6.28 4.48
C ASP A 67 8.51 -5.40 4.30
N VAL A 68 7.36 -6.02 4.53
CA VAL A 68 6.05 -5.40 4.35
C VAL A 68 5.24 -5.57 5.62
N LEU A 69 4.62 -4.51 6.11
CA LEU A 69 3.59 -4.58 7.13
C LEU A 69 2.23 -4.36 6.48
N TYR A 70 1.37 -5.37 6.58
CA TYR A 70 -0.05 -5.22 6.30
C TYR A 70 -0.81 -4.79 7.56
N VAL A 71 -1.54 -3.69 7.45
CA VAL A 71 -2.44 -3.18 8.49
C VAL A 71 -3.87 -3.31 7.95
N PRO A 72 -4.76 -4.12 8.56
CA PRO A 72 -6.14 -4.23 8.13
C PRO A 72 -6.91 -2.93 8.44
N ALA A 73 -8.11 -2.79 7.87
CA ALA A 73 -9.00 -1.68 8.21
C ALA A 73 -9.30 -1.65 9.72
N GLY A 74 -9.17 -0.49 10.34
CA GLY A 74 -9.31 -0.33 11.80
C GLY A 74 -8.09 -0.78 12.60
N GLY A 75 -7.10 -1.42 11.95
CA GLY A 75 -5.81 -1.69 12.54
C GLY A 75 -5.02 -0.42 12.82
N TRP A 76 -3.89 -0.58 13.50
CA TRP A 76 -3.01 0.55 13.84
C TRP A 76 -1.55 0.16 13.67
N ASN A 77 -0.71 1.18 13.52
CA ASN A 77 0.74 1.05 13.56
C ASN A 77 1.37 2.34 14.15
N ASP A 78 2.54 2.23 14.75
CA ASP A 78 3.24 3.34 15.41
C ASP A 78 4.74 3.29 15.07
N PRO A 79 5.14 3.86 13.92
CA PRO A 79 6.47 3.64 13.40
C PRO A 79 7.55 4.36 14.23
N GLN A 80 8.48 3.58 14.78
CA GLN A 80 9.64 4.05 15.53
C GLN A 80 10.90 3.90 14.67
N TRP A 81 11.32 5.01 14.06
CA TRP A 81 12.49 5.06 13.18
C TRP A 81 13.77 4.86 13.98
N LEU A 82 14.57 3.85 13.60
CA LEU A 82 15.84 3.56 14.27
C LEU A 82 17.02 4.27 13.59
N MET A 83 16.86 4.60 12.32
CA MET A 83 17.86 5.23 11.46
C MET A 83 17.16 5.94 10.29
N PRO A 84 17.87 6.78 9.51
CA PRO A 84 17.31 7.32 8.29
C PRO A 84 16.76 6.21 7.39
N SER A 85 15.50 6.35 6.98
CA SER A 85 14.72 5.26 6.41
C SER A 85 13.74 5.76 5.36
N THR A 86 13.48 4.93 4.35
CA THR A 86 12.52 5.22 3.29
C THR A 86 11.41 4.17 3.29
N LEU A 87 10.16 4.62 3.33
CA LEU A 87 8.96 3.80 3.43
C LEU A 87 7.97 4.18 2.33
N LEU A 88 7.48 3.18 1.60
CA LEU A 88 6.34 3.33 0.70
C LEU A 88 5.07 2.87 1.41
N THR A 89 4.07 3.74 1.44
CA THR A 89 2.76 3.43 1.97
C THR A 89 1.74 3.35 0.84
N VAL A 90 0.95 2.28 0.82
CA VAL A 90 -0.22 2.15 -0.05
C VAL A 90 -1.47 2.04 0.80
N LEU A 91 -2.35 3.03 0.74
CA LEU A 91 -3.65 3.04 1.42
C LEU A 91 -4.76 2.69 0.43
N PHE A 92 -5.55 1.69 0.75
CA PHE A 92 -6.62 1.17 -0.14
C PHE A 92 -7.98 1.73 0.27
N GLY A 93 -8.22 3.01 -0.03
CA GLY A 93 -9.46 3.71 0.29
C GLY A 93 -10.67 3.17 -0.49
N LYS A 94 -11.87 3.62 -0.13
CA LYS A 94 -13.13 3.21 -0.79
C LYS A 94 -13.17 3.60 -2.27
N GLN A 95 -12.75 4.82 -2.60
CA GLN A 95 -12.86 5.41 -3.95
C GLN A 95 -11.51 5.59 -4.65
N GLN A 96 -10.40 5.58 -3.90
CA GLN A 96 -9.07 5.81 -4.42
C GLN A 96 -8.03 5.00 -3.66
N LEU A 97 -6.93 4.67 -4.33
CA LEU A 97 -5.71 4.21 -3.70
C LEU A 97 -4.80 5.43 -3.56
N GLU A 98 -4.16 5.56 -2.41
CA GLU A 98 -3.18 6.60 -2.14
C GLU A 98 -1.81 5.97 -1.90
N PHE A 99 -0.83 6.47 -2.63
CA PHE A 99 0.56 6.06 -2.53
C PHE A 99 1.34 7.24 -1.95
N VAL A 100 2.12 6.99 -0.90
CA VAL A 100 2.97 8.01 -0.31
C VAL A 100 4.35 7.42 -0.08
N LEU A 101 5.34 7.98 -0.75
CA LEU A 101 6.74 7.68 -0.51
C LEU A 101 7.28 8.68 0.51
N ARG A 102 7.79 8.16 1.64
CA ARG A 102 8.29 9.00 2.74
C ARG A 102 9.72 8.65 3.09
N HIS A 103 10.47 9.65 3.51
CA HIS A 103 11.82 9.51 4.02
C HIS A 103 11.95 10.18 5.38
N TRP A 104 12.38 9.41 6.38
CA TRP A 104 12.82 9.91 7.67
C TRP A 104 14.31 10.24 7.59
N ASP A 105 14.67 11.50 7.82
CA ASP A 105 16.06 11.96 7.74
C ASP A 105 16.85 11.88 9.06
N GLY A 106 16.22 11.36 10.13
CA GLY A 106 16.74 11.38 11.49
C GLY A 106 16.06 12.41 12.39
N SER A 107 15.35 13.38 11.80
CA SER A 107 14.70 14.49 12.51
C SER A 107 13.23 14.70 12.12
N ALA A 108 12.91 14.56 10.83
CA ALA A 108 11.60 14.80 10.28
C ALA A 108 11.22 13.76 9.23
N LEU A 109 9.91 13.53 9.07
CA LEU A 109 9.35 12.66 8.06
C LEU A 109 8.95 13.49 6.85
N ASN A 110 9.72 13.38 5.77
CA ASN A 110 9.51 14.13 4.53
C ASN A 110 8.74 13.28 3.52
N VAL A 111 7.80 13.88 2.79
CA VAL A 111 7.12 13.23 1.66
C VAL A 111 7.98 13.46 0.42
N LEU A 112 8.48 12.38 -0.19
CA LEU A 112 9.28 12.43 -1.42
C LEU A 112 8.40 12.43 -2.66
N ASP A 113 7.33 11.63 -2.64
CA ASP A 113 6.37 11.53 -3.73
C ASP A 113 5.00 11.12 -3.16
N LYS A 114 3.92 11.56 -3.81
CA LYS A 114 2.55 11.21 -3.46
C LYS A 114 1.69 11.14 -4.70
N GLN A 115 1.04 10.00 -4.90
CA GLN A 115 0.16 9.73 -6.02
C GLN A 115 -1.18 9.18 -5.56
N GLN A 116 -2.25 9.48 -6.29
CA GLN A 116 -3.58 8.97 -6.03
C GLN A 116 -4.20 8.48 -7.33
N VAL A 117 -4.84 7.31 -7.29
CA VAL A 117 -5.52 6.73 -8.45
C VAL A 117 -6.92 6.26 -8.08
N PRO A 118 -7.91 6.38 -8.98
CA PRO A 118 -9.25 5.86 -8.73
C PRO A 118 -9.24 4.35 -8.47
N ARG A 119 -10.00 3.93 -7.47
CA ARG A 119 -10.23 2.51 -7.20
C ARG A 119 -11.28 1.99 -8.17
N ARG A 120 -10.96 0.96 -8.93
CA ARG A 120 -11.88 0.34 -9.90
C ARG A 120 -12.82 -0.66 -9.24
N GLY A 121 -13.66 -0.21 -8.31
CA GLY A 121 -14.67 -1.04 -7.63
C GLY A 121 -14.12 -2.32 -6.96
N PRO A 122 -14.98 -3.28 -6.60
CA PRO A 122 -14.55 -4.58 -6.10
C PRO A 122 -14.09 -5.47 -7.26
N ARG A 123 -12.80 -5.38 -7.60
CA ARG A 123 -12.12 -6.22 -8.61
C ARG A 123 -11.01 -7.04 -7.93
N VAL A 124 -10.04 -7.50 -8.72
CA VAL A 124 -8.87 -8.30 -8.29
C VAL A 124 -8.23 -7.76 -7.01
N GLY A 125 -7.95 -6.45 -6.93
CA GLY A 125 -7.37 -5.85 -5.73
C GLY A 125 -8.17 -6.07 -4.44
N SER A 126 -9.51 -6.08 -4.51
CA SER A 126 -10.34 -6.34 -3.32
C SER A 126 -10.25 -7.78 -2.84
N PHE A 127 -10.20 -8.75 -3.75
CA PHE A 127 -10.06 -10.16 -3.38
C PHE A 127 -8.65 -10.49 -2.89
N LEU A 128 -7.63 -9.83 -3.44
CA LEU A 128 -6.27 -9.96 -2.93
C LEU A 128 -6.13 -9.37 -1.51
N LEU A 129 -6.76 -8.22 -1.24
CA LEU A 129 -6.82 -7.66 0.13
C LEU A 129 -7.59 -8.60 1.08
N GLN A 130 -8.69 -9.21 0.61
CA GLN A 130 -9.42 -10.20 1.40
C GLN A 130 -8.54 -11.42 1.70
N ALA A 131 -7.82 -11.96 0.72
CA ALA A 131 -6.88 -13.05 0.95
C ALA A 131 -5.81 -12.67 1.97
N LEU A 132 -5.26 -11.45 1.88
CA LEU A 132 -4.27 -10.96 2.84
C LEU A 132 -4.83 -10.78 4.26
N ASN A 133 -6.11 -10.42 4.41
CA ASN A 133 -6.78 -10.41 5.71
C ASN A 133 -6.84 -11.82 6.33
N GLU A 134 -7.16 -12.84 5.55
CA GLU A 134 -7.20 -14.24 6.01
C GLU A 134 -5.79 -14.75 6.40
N MET A 135 -4.74 -14.30 5.71
CA MET A 135 -3.36 -14.64 6.02
C MET A 135 -2.93 -14.22 7.45
N GLN A 136 -3.64 -13.29 8.10
CA GLN A 136 -3.38 -12.95 9.51
C GLN A 136 -3.52 -14.14 10.46
N MET A 137 -4.35 -15.12 10.10
CA MET A 137 -4.54 -16.36 10.85
C MET A 137 -3.41 -17.37 10.61
N GLN A 138 -2.62 -17.18 9.55
CA GLN A 138 -1.54 -18.07 9.12
C GLN A 138 -0.26 -17.28 8.82
N PRO A 139 0.28 -16.50 9.79
CA PRO A 139 1.41 -15.59 9.54
C PRO A 139 2.72 -16.33 9.19
N GLN A 140 2.79 -17.63 9.42
CA GLN A 140 3.94 -18.47 9.05
C GLN A 140 3.98 -18.80 7.55
N GLU A 141 2.86 -18.69 6.83
CA GLU A 141 2.76 -18.97 5.39
C GLU A 141 3.29 -17.81 4.53
N GLN A 142 4.58 -17.52 4.70
CA GLN A 142 5.25 -16.37 4.10
C GLN A 142 5.30 -16.43 2.57
N HIS A 143 5.39 -17.62 1.97
CA HIS A 143 5.42 -17.73 0.50
C HIS A 143 4.11 -17.26 -0.12
N THR A 144 2.97 -17.74 0.39
CA THR A 144 1.63 -17.33 -0.05
C THR A 144 1.43 -15.82 0.16
N ALA A 145 1.79 -15.30 1.35
CA ALA A 145 1.67 -13.88 1.66
C ALA A 145 2.48 -13.00 0.68
N ARG A 146 3.72 -13.38 0.36
CA ARG A 146 4.55 -12.69 -0.63
C ARG A 146 3.91 -12.67 -2.02
N CYS A 147 3.39 -13.81 -2.48
CA CYS A 147 2.70 -13.89 -3.77
C CYS A 147 1.48 -12.96 -3.83
N ILE A 148 0.69 -12.89 -2.74
CA ILE A 148 -0.45 -11.98 -2.64
C ILE A 148 0.00 -10.52 -2.67
N VAL A 149 1.03 -10.15 -1.91
CA VAL A 149 1.58 -8.79 -1.90
C VAL A 149 2.14 -8.39 -3.26
N THR A 150 2.93 -9.25 -3.91
CA THR A 150 3.44 -8.98 -5.27
C THR A 150 2.30 -8.84 -6.28
N SER A 151 1.24 -9.64 -6.15
CA SER A 151 0.04 -9.51 -6.99
C SER A 151 -0.71 -8.20 -6.73
N LEU A 152 -0.78 -7.73 -5.48
CA LEU A 152 -1.34 -6.43 -5.11
C LEU A 152 -0.54 -5.28 -5.72
N LEU A 153 0.79 -5.37 -5.66
CA LEU A 153 1.67 -4.38 -6.27
C LEU A 153 1.53 -4.35 -7.79
N SER A 154 1.45 -5.51 -8.44
CA SER A 154 1.15 -5.62 -9.87
C SER A 154 -0.18 -4.93 -10.22
N HIS A 155 -1.22 -5.17 -9.43
CA HIS A 155 -2.50 -4.47 -9.59
C HIS A 155 -2.38 -2.95 -9.38
N CYS A 156 -1.55 -2.50 -8.44
CA CYS A 156 -1.29 -1.08 -8.21
C CYS A 156 -0.57 -0.45 -9.42
N ALA A 157 0.44 -1.12 -9.97
CA ALA A 157 1.16 -0.68 -11.16
C ALA A 157 0.23 -0.53 -12.37
N ASP A 158 -0.68 -1.49 -12.58
CA ASP A 158 -1.70 -1.40 -13.62
C ASP A 158 -2.58 -0.15 -13.43
N LEU A 159 -2.99 0.16 -12.20
CA LEU A 159 -3.80 1.34 -11.91
C LEU A 159 -3.04 2.64 -12.13
N LEU A 160 -1.77 2.70 -11.71
CA LEU A 160 -0.88 3.87 -11.88
C LEU A 160 -0.56 4.13 -13.36
N GLY A 161 -0.23 3.08 -14.13
CA GLY A 161 0.04 3.19 -15.57
C GLY A 161 -1.21 3.39 -16.41
N SER A 162 -2.39 3.05 -15.87
CA SER A 162 -3.63 3.27 -16.57
C SER A 162 -4.09 4.72 -16.50
N GLN A 163 -3.82 5.49 -17.56
CA GLN A 163 -4.61 6.68 -17.89
C GLN A 163 -6.03 6.27 -18.33
N VAL A 164 -6.78 5.58 -17.49
CA VAL A 164 -8.22 5.48 -17.72
C VAL A 164 -8.81 6.80 -17.26
N GLN A 165 -8.92 7.72 -18.22
CA GLN A 165 -10.00 8.70 -18.20
C GLN A 165 -11.30 7.89 -18.14
N THR A 166 -11.74 7.55 -16.92
CA THR A 166 -13.16 7.28 -16.72
C THR A 166 -13.82 8.62 -16.98
N SER A 167 -14.33 8.82 -18.19
CA SER A 167 -15.19 9.95 -18.53
C SER A 167 -16.16 10.15 -17.36
N SER A 168 -16.18 11.37 -16.80
CA SER A 168 -17.10 11.67 -15.71
C SER A 168 -18.52 11.25 -16.11
N ARG A 169 -19.39 10.92 -15.16
CA ARG A 169 -20.79 10.57 -15.47
C ARG A 169 -21.44 11.61 -16.39
N SER A 170 -21.10 12.89 -16.20
CA SER A 170 -21.50 14.02 -17.03
C SER A 170 -20.97 13.93 -18.46
N GLN A 171 -19.70 13.53 -18.64
CA GLN A 171 -19.07 13.38 -19.95
C GLN A 171 -19.60 12.16 -20.70
N ALA A 172 -19.80 11.02 -20.02
CA ALA A 172 -20.42 9.84 -20.61
C ALA A 172 -21.88 10.12 -21.03
N LEU A 173 -22.64 10.87 -20.22
CA LEU A 173 -23.99 11.30 -20.55
C LEU A 173 -24.00 12.29 -21.72
N PHE A 174 -23.08 13.26 -21.73
CA PHE A 174 -22.94 14.23 -22.82
C PHE A 174 -22.62 13.55 -24.15
N GLU A 175 -21.68 12.60 -24.17
CA GLU A 175 -21.34 11.83 -25.36
C GLU A 175 -22.51 10.95 -25.84
N ALA A 176 -23.26 10.34 -24.91
CA ALA A 176 -24.46 9.58 -25.25
C ALA A 176 -25.55 10.45 -25.90
N ILE A 177 -25.79 11.65 -25.35
CA ILE A 177 -26.75 12.62 -25.92
C ILE A 177 -26.28 13.09 -27.30
N ARG A 178 -25.01 13.49 -27.41
CA ARG A 178 -24.42 13.94 -28.69
C ARG A 178 -24.60 12.87 -29.77
N LYS A 179 -24.24 11.62 -29.46
CA LYS A 179 -24.37 10.50 -30.40
C LYS A 179 -25.82 10.27 -30.85
N HIS A 180 -26.79 10.47 -29.96
CA HIS A 180 -28.20 10.35 -30.31
C HIS A 180 -28.72 11.47 -31.21
N ILE A 181 -28.20 12.70 -31.06
CA ILE A 181 -28.58 13.86 -31.88
C ILE A 181 -27.90 13.82 -33.26
N ASP A 182 -26.67 13.30 -33.33
CA ASP A 182 -25.89 13.20 -34.56
C ASP A 182 -26.27 11.97 -35.44
N THR A 183 -27.32 11.21 -35.08
CA THR A 183 -27.88 10.08 -35.87
C THR A 183 -29.21 10.46 -36.51
#